data_AF-A0A8S3X639-F1
#
_entry.id   AF-A0A8S3X639-F1
#
_cell.length_a   1.000
_cell.length_b   1.000
_cell.length_c   1.000
_cell.angle_alpha   90.00
_cell.angle_beta   90.00
_cell.angle_gamma   90.00
#
_symmetry.space_group_name_H-M   'P 1'
#
loop_
_entity.id
_entity.type
_entity.pdbx_description
1 polymer ?
#
loop_
_entity_poly.entity_id
_entity_poly.type
_entity_poly.pdbx_seq_one_letter_code
_entity_poly.pdbx_strand_id
1 'polypeptide(L)'
;MTPTSLAEQQIDDQWRKLPKLKKDLDTSQQPDIFWHKVKQFEEFSLVAQFMLNILALPNSNAECERVFSPINDTRTKNRNRLITETIKGNMLAKQAICRHGGNCVNFLPTDKMLKSFTSEIYKKWEAIDSDSD
;
A
#
# COMPACT_ATOMS: atom_id res chain seq x y z
N MET A 1 -12.24 -34.80 -11.32
CA MET A 1 -11.48 -33.71 -11.97
C MET A 1 -12.50 -32.70 -12.47
N THR A 2 -12.85 -31.73 -11.64
CA THR A 2 -13.76 -30.65 -12.02
C THR A 2 -13.02 -29.70 -12.96
N PRO A 3 -13.64 -29.23 -14.06
CA PRO A 3 -13.03 -28.23 -14.91
C PRO A 3 -12.82 -26.98 -14.07
N THR A 4 -11.55 -26.72 -13.77
CA THR A 4 -11.03 -25.44 -13.31
C THR A 4 -11.73 -24.31 -14.07
N SER A 5 -12.14 -23.26 -13.36
CA SER A 5 -13.01 -22.21 -13.93
C SER A 5 -12.46 -21.70 -15.27
N LEU A 6 -13.32 -21.42 -16.24
CA LEU A 6 -12.94 -20.98 -17.60
C LEU A 6 -11.89 -19.85 -17.60
N ALA A 7 -11.93 -18.99 -16.58
CA ALA A 7 -10.98 -17.91 -16.36
C ALA A 7 -9.55 -18.40 -16.05
N GLU A 8 -9.39 -19.46 -15.27
CA GLU A 8 -8.08 -20.02 -14.94
C GLU A 8 -7.41 -20.66 -16.16
N GLN A 9 -8.21 -21.27 -17.06
CA GLN A 9 -7.70 -21.79 -18.33
C GLN A 9 -7.22 -20.66 -19.25
N GLN A 10 -7.96 -19.55 -19.32
CA GLN A 10 -7.56 -18.38 -20.10
C GLN A 10 -6.25 -17.76 -19.59
N ILE A 11 -6.05 -17.73 -18.26
CA ILE A 11 -4.81 -17.25 -17.64
C ILE A 11 -3.64 -18.18 -18.02
N ASP A 12 -3.80 -19.50 -17.93
CA ASP A 12 -2.76 -20.46 -18.31
C ASP A 12 -2.38 -20.37 -19.80
N ASP A 13 -3.38 -20.22 -20.68
CA ASP A 13 -3.16 -20.07 -22.12
C ASP A 13 -2.38 -18.78 -22.45
N GLN A 14 -2.75 -17.66 -21.84
CA GLN A 14 -2.03 -16.39 -21.99
C GLN A 14 -0.60 -16.49 -21.44
N TRP A 15 -0.41 -17.15 -20.30
CA TRP A 15 0.92 -17.38 -19.71
C TRP A 15 1.82 -18.21 -20.64
N ARG A 16 1.29 -19.28 -21.25
CA ARG A 16 2.03 -20.12 -22.20
C ARG A 16 2.42 -19.38 -23.48
N LYS A 17 1.68 -18.36 -23.89
CA LYS A 17 1.99 -17.51 -25.05
C LYS A 17 3.04 -16.43 -24.76
N LEU A 18 3.25 -16.10 -23.49
CA LEU A 18 4.15 -15.03 -23.04
C LEU A 18 5.62 -15.17 -23.51
N PRO A 19 6.23 -16.37 -23.59
CA PRO A 19 7.58 -16.53 -24.14
C PRO A 19 7.74 -16.03 -25.59
N LYS A 20 6.65 -15.97 -26.36
CA LYS A 20 6.68 -15.41 -27.72
C LYS A 20 6.84 -13.88 -27.71
N LEU A 21 6.27 -13.22 -26.70
CA LEU A 21 6.33 -11.76 -26.49
C LEU A 21 7.65 -11.31 -25.84
N LYS A 22 8.34 -12.21 -25.11
CA LYS A 22 9.62 -11.91 -24.44
C LYS A 22 10.73 -11.41 -25.37
N LYS A 23 10.65 -11.63 -26.68
CA LYS A 23 11.66 -11.12 -27.63
C LYS A 23 11.69 -9.60 -27.72
N ASP A 24 10.57 -8.94 -27.45
CA ASP A 24 10.43 -7.48 -27.57
C ASP A 24 10.39 -6.78 -26.19
N LEU A 25 10.48 -7.54 -25.10
CA LEU A 25 10.37 -7.03 -23.73
C LEU A 25 11.66 -7.21 -22.95
N ASP A 26 12.17 -6.11 -22.42
CA ASP A 26 13.34 -6.10 -21.54
C ASP A 26 13.00 -6.77 -20.19
N THR A 27 13.59 -7.93 -19.95
CA THR A 27 13.41 -8.70 -18.70
C THR A 27 14.25 -8.13 -17.54
N SER A 28 15.14 -7.16 -17.80
CA SER A 28 15.95 -6.51 -16.76
C SER A 28 15.17 -5.47 -15.94
N GLN A 29 13.93 -5.15 -16.31
CA GLN A 29 13.14 -4.11 -15.65
C GLN A 29 12.45 -4.64 -14.38
N GLN A 30 12.06 -3.71 -13.51
CA GLN A 30 11.28 -4.06 -12.32
C GLN A 30 9.97 -4.77 -12.72
N PRO A 31 9.53 -5.78 -11.96
CA PRO A 31 8.43 -6.66 -12.37
C PRO A 31 7.10 -5.90 -12.53
N ASP A 32 6.87 -4.85 -11.74
CA ASP A 32 5.71 -3.96 -11.86
C ASP A 32 5.68 -3.22 -13.21
N ILE A 33 6.82 -2.66 -13.64
CA ILE A 33 6.96 -1.97 -14.93
C ILE A 33 6.81 -2.97 -16.08
N PHE A 34 7.37 -4.17 -15.93
CA PHE A 34 7.24 -5.24 -16.92
C PHE A 34 5.77 -5.63 -17.12
N TRP A 35 5.04 -5.97 -16.05
CA TRP A 35 3.63 -6.36 -16.16
C TRP A 35 2.72 -5.21 -16.57
N HIS A 36 3.08 -3.97 -16.24
CA HIS A 36 2.38 -2.79 -16.77
C HIS A 36 2.51 -2.67 -18.29
N LYS A 37 3.69 -2.95 -18.86
CA LYS A 37 3.90 -2.99 -20.31
C LYS A 37 3.18 -4.16 -20.97
N VAL A 38 3.20 -5.34 -20.34
CA VAL A 38 2.46 -6.52 -20.84
C VAL A 38 0.95 -6.26 -20.86
N LYS A 39 0.42 -5.49 -19.89
CA LYS A 39 -0.99 -5.09 -19.86
C LYS A 39 -1.42 -4.24 -21.06
N GLN A 40 -0.49 -3.55 -21.73
CA GLN A 40 -0.81 -2.77 -22.94
C GLN A 40 -1.21 -3.67 -24.13
N PHE A 41 -0.84 -4.95 -24.08
CA PHE A 41 -1.30 -5.94 -25.05
C PHE A 41 -2.61 -6.57 -24.57
N GLU A 42 -3.68 -6.34 -25.32
CA GLU A 42 -5.03 -6.79 -24.96
C GLU A 42 -5.11 -8.32 -24.77
N GLU A 43 -4.29 -9.06 -25.53
CA GLU A 43 -4.17 -10.52 -25.47
C GLU A 43 -3.59 -11.06 -24.15
N PHE A 44 -2.94 -10.23 -23.33
CA PHE A 44 -2.30 -10.63 -22.06
C PHE A 44 -2.86 -9.86 -20.85
N SER A 45 -3.95 -9.12 -21.02
CA SER A 45 -4.50 -8.22 -19.99
C SER A 45 -4.90 -8.97 -18.71
N LEU A 46 -5.47 -10.19 -18.82
CA LEU A 46 -5.88 -10.99 -17.66
C LEU A 46 -4.68 -11.48 -16.84
N VAL A 47 -3.67 -12.06 -17.50
CA VAL A 47 -2.42 -12.48 -16.83
C VAL A 47 -1.69 -11.29 -16.22
N ALA A 48 -1.62 -10.17 -16.94
CA ALA A 48 -0.94 -8.97 -16.44
C ALA A 48 -1.64 -8.40 -15.20
N GLN A 49 -2.98 -8.34 -15.18
CA GLN A 49 -3.74 -7.92 -14.01
C GLN A 49 -3.57 -8.88 -12.83
N PHE A 50 -3.60 -10.19 -13.10
CA PHE A 50 -3.38 -11.20 -12.07
C PHE A 50 -2.00 -11.07 -11.43
N MET A 51 -0.95 -10.91 -12.25
CA MET A 51 0.42 -10.75 -11.76
C MET A 51 0.63 -9.43 -11.01
N LEU A 52 0.03 -8.33 -11.47
CA LEU A 52 0.05 -7.05 -10.74
C LEU A 52 -0.65 -7.16 -9.38
N ASN A 53 -1.77 -7.90 -9.32
CA ASN A 53 -2.47 -8.14 -8.06
C ASN A 53 -1.62 -8.96 -7.08
N ILE A 54 -0.92 -9.98 -7.57
CA ILE A 54 0.03 -10.76 -6.75
C ILE A 54 1.18 -9.87 -6.25
N LEU A 55 1.73 -9.02 -7.11
CA LEU A 55 2.81 -8.11 -6.74
C LEU A 55 2.37 -7.03 -5.73
N ALA A 56 1.08 -6.69 -5.70
CA ALA A 56 0.53 -5.79 -4.70
C ALA A 56 0.40 -6.44 -3.32
N LEU A 57 0.48 -7.77 -3.23
CA LEU A 57 0.49 -8.47 -1.95
C LEU A 57 1.87 -8.32 -1.30
N PRO A 58 1.92 -8.04 0.01
CA PRO A 58 3.19 -8.01 0.73
C PRO A 58 3.83 -9.40 0.68
N ASN A 59 4.98 -9.50 0.01
CA ASN A 59 5.70 -10.76 -0.21
C ASN A 59 6.29 -11.34 1.10
N SER A 60 6.25 -10.62 2.22
CA SER A 60 6.78 -11.10 3.50
C SER A 60 6.14 -10.42 4.72
N ASN A 61 5.95 -11.20 5.78
CA ASN A 61 5.56 -10.69 7.09
C ASN A 61 6.63 -9.75 7.68
N ALA A 62 7.90 -9.88 7.26
CA ALA A 62 8.98 -9.00 7.71
C ALA A 62 8.77 -7.53 7.28
N GLU A 63 8.14 -7.28 6.13
CA GLU A 63 7.81 -5.93 5.69
C GLU A 63 6.72 -5.31 6.57
N CYS A 64 5.73 -6.12 6.97
CA CYS A 64 4.74 -5.71 7.96
C CYS A 64 5.41 -5.41 9.30
N GLU A 65 6.29 -6.29 9.80
CA GLU A 65 7.04 -6.07 11.03
C GLU A 65 7.92 -4.81 10.97
N ARG A 66 8.48 -4.47 9.81
CA ARG A 66 9.24 -3.23 9.62
C ARG A 66 8.37 -1.98 9.80
N VAL A 67 7.11 -2.03 9.37
CA VAL A 67 6.13 -0.96 9.57
C VAL A 67 5.65 -0.92 11.03
N PHE A 68 5.52 -2.07 11.70
CA PHE A 68 5.03 -2.17 13.08
C PHE A 68 6.12 -2.05 14.17
N SER A 69 7.40 -2.20 13.83
CA SER A 69 8.53 -2.09 14.75
C SER A 69 8.55 -0.72 15.48
N PRO A 70 8.41 0.43 14.78
CA PRO A 70 8.32 1.74 15.44
C PRO A 70 7.10 1.89 16.37
N ILE A 71 6.00 1.18 16.08
CA ILE A 71 4.81 1.17 16.93
C ILE A 71 5.11 0.43 18.23
N ASN A 72 5.83 -0.70 18.15
CA ASN A 72 6.21 -1.43 19.34
C ASN A 72 7.12 -0.58 20.25
N ASP A 73 8.09 0.15 19.69
CA ASP A 73 8.96 1.05 20.46
C ASP A 73 8.20 2.22 21.09
N THR A 74 7.24 2.79 20.36
CA THR A 74 6.37 3.88 20.86
C THR A 74 5.44 3.39 21.97
N ARG A 75 4.96 2.14 21.88
CA ARG A 75 4.06 1.52 22.87
C ARG A 75 4.78 1.08 24.14
N THR A 76 6.04 0.65 24.03
CA THR A 76 6.71 -0.11 25.11
C THR A 76 7.87 0.61 25.79
N LYS A 77 8.59 1.52 25.11
CA LYS A 77 9.91 1.96 25.60
C LYS A 77 10.14 3.47 25.71
N ASN A 78 9.62 4.29 24.79
CA ASN A 78 10.08 5.68 24.68
C ASN A 78 9.05 6.79 25.03
N ARG A 79 7.74 6.50 25.08
CA ARG A 79 6.71 7.48 25.47
C ARG A 79 5.62 6.76 26.28
N ASN A 80 5.11 7.42 27.32
CA ASN A 80 3.95 7.00 28.12
C ASN A 80 2.93 6.25 27.26
N ARG A 81 2.46 5.06 27.68
CA ARG A 81 1.45 4.21 26.98
C ARG A 81 0.42 5.07 26.24
N LEU A 82 0.70 5.39 24.98
CA LEU A 82 -0.19 6.23 24.18
C LEU A 82 -1.43 5.40 23.85
N ILE A 83 -2.59 6.05 23.85
CA ILE A 83 -3.85 5.43 23.44
C ILE A 83 -3.70 4.98 21.98
N THR A 84 -4.30 3.84 21.63
CA THR A 84 -4.19 3.22 20.31
C THR A 84 -4.54 4.17 19.17
N GLU A 85 -5.54 5.05 19.37
CA GLU A 85 -5.93 6.06 18.39
C GLU A 85 -4.82 7.08 18.10
N THR A 86 -4.07 7.51 19.12
CA THR A 86 -2.93 8.42 18.96
C THR A 86 -1.78 7.73 18.20
N ILE A 87 -1.54 6.44 18.48
CA ILE A 87 -0.53 5.65 17.78
C ILE A 87 -0.89 5.51 16.30
N LYS A 88 -2.16 5.22 16.00
CA LYS A 88 -2.69 5.12 14.64
C LYS A 88 -2.56 6.45 13.89
N GLY A 89 -2.94 7.57 14.52
CA GLY A 89 -2.78 8.91 13.94
C GLY A 89 -1.32 9.23 13.61
N ASN A 90 -0.40 8.92 14.53
CA ASN A 90 1.04 9.15 14.31
C ASN A 90 1.62 8.25 13.19
N MET A 91 1.18 6.99 13.11
CA MET A 91 1.57 6.07 12.04
C MET A 91 1.11 6.59 10.67
N LEU A 92 -0.16 7.00 10.56
CA LEU A 92 -0.74 7.53 9.31
C LEU A 92 -0.04 8.82 8.89
N ALA A 93 0.25 9.72 9.83
CA ALA A 93 0.99 10.96 9.56
C ALA A 93 2.40 10.67 9.04
N LYS A 94 3.14 9.75 9.69
CA LYS A 94 4.47 9.32 9.24
C LYS A 94 4.43 8.73 7.83
N GLN A 95 3.46 7.84 7.56
CA GLN A 95 3.31 7.21 6.25
C GLN A 95 2.98 8.24 5.15
N ALA A 96 2.12 9.22 5.46
CA ALA A 96 1.78 10.30 4.53
C ALA A 96 3.03 11.12 4.16
N ILE A 97 3.83 11.51 5.15
CA ILE A 97 5.08 12.25 4.92
C ILE A 97 6.06 11.45 4.06
N CYS A 98 6.26 10.16 4.39
CA CYS A 98 7.13 9.27 3.62
C CYS A 98 6.63 9.07 2.17
N ARG A 99 5.31 8.99 1.95
CA ARG A 99 4.72 8.83 0.61
C ARG A 99 4.95 10.05 -0.27
N HIS A 100 5.02 11.24 0.31
CA HIS A 100 5.38 12.47 -0.40
C HIS A 100 6.89 12.63 -0.62
N GLY A 101 7.69 11.57 -0.36
CA GLY A 101 9.13 11.55 -0.63
C GLY A 101 9.96 12.39 0.34
N GLY A 102 9.36 12.83 1.46
CA GLY A 102 9.99 13.71 2.43
C GLY A 102 10.33 13.03 3.75
N ASN A 103 11.22 13.67 4.50
CA ASN A 103 11.37 13.46 5.94
C ASN A 103 10.59 14.55 6.68
N CYS A 104 10.40 14.38 8.00
CA CYS A 104 9.76 15.41 8.85
C CYS A 104 10.45 16.78 8.79
N VAL A 105 11.71 16.83 8.35
CA VAL A 105 12.51 18.06 8.20
C VAL A 105 12.19 18.80 6.91
N ASN A 106 11.89 18.07 5.83
CA ASN A 106 11.66 18.65 4.50
C ASN A 106 10.17 18.72 4.14
N PHE A 107 9.30 18.34 5.09
CA PHE A 107 7.87 18.34 4.89
C PHE A 107 7.35 19.78 4.86
N LEU A 108 6.82 20.20 3.70
CA LEU A 108 6.12 21.48 3.52
C LEU A 108 4.61 21.22 3.61
N PRO A 109 3.94 21.66 4.69
CA PRO A 109 2.50 21.50 4.82
C PRO A 109 1.76 22.28 3.74
N THR A 110 0.73 21.67 3.14
CA THR A 110 -0.17 22.38 2.23
C THR A 110 -1.01 23.40 3.01
N ASP A 111 -1.36 24.53 2.38
CA ASP A 111 -2.22 25.58 2.96
C ASP A 111 -3.54 25.03 3.56
N LYS A 112 -4.10 23.98 2.95
CA LYS A 112 -5.26 23.25 3.49
C LYS A 112 -4.98 22.62 4.85
N MET A 113 -3.81 22.01 5.04
CA MET A 113 -3.44 21.38 6.31
C MET A 113 -3.29 22.44 7.40
N LEU A 114 -2.66 23.58 7.08
CA LEU A 114 -2.51 24.71 8.00
C LEU A 114 -3.86 25.29 8.43
N LYS A 115 -4.79 25.46 7.49
CA LYS A 115 -6.16 25.91 7.79
C LYS A 115 -6.93 24.92 8.66
N SER A 116 -6.66 23.63 8.52
CA SER A 116 -7.24 22.59 9.38
C SER A 116 -6.69 22.60 10.81
N PHE A 117 -5.56 23.26 11.10
CA PHE A 117 -5.04 23.48 12.46
C PHE A 117 -5.79 24.59 13.20
N THR A 118 -7.10 24.42 13.36
CA THR A 118 -7.98 25.31 14.13
C THR A 118 -8.51 24.60 15.38
N SER A 119 -9.10 25.37 16.30
CA SER A 119 -9.66 24.86 17.57
C SER A 119 -10.75 23.79 17.39
N GLU A 120 -11.28 23.64 16.17
CA GLU A 120 -12.21 22.58 15.80
C GLU A 120 -11.63 21.17 15.87
N ILE A 121 -10.29 21.01 15.81
CA ILE A 121 -9.64 19.69 15.97
C ILE A 121 -10.00 19.07 17.32
N TYR A 122 -10.08 19.87 18.38
CA TYR A 122 -10.35 19.38 19.73
C TYR A 122 -11.84 19.12 19.98
N LYS A 123 -12.74 19.85 19.30
CA LYS A 123 -14.20 19.67 19.42
C LYS A 123 -14.66 18.33 18.87
N LYS A 124 -13.98 17.80 17.87
CA LYS A 124 -14.30 16.48 17.27
C LYS A 124 -14.04 15.32 18.23
N TRP A 125 -13.19 15.50 19.25
CA TRP A 125 -12.86 14.44 20.19
C TRP A 125 -13.93 14.27 21.27
N GLU A 126 -14.57 15.36 21.72
CA GLU A 126 -15.66 15.31 22.71
C GLU A 126 -16.91 14.56 22.21
N ALA A 127 -17.12 14.46 20.90
CA ALA A 127 -18.24 13.74 20.30
C ALA A 127 -18.01 12.22 20.17
N ILE A 128 -16.78 11.72 20.32
CA ILE A 128 -16.45 10.29 20.19
C ILE A 128 -16.51 9.60 21.56
N ASP A 129 -16.20 10.32 22.63
CA ASP A 129 -16.31 9.83 24.00
C ASP A 129 -17.79 9.78 24.49
N SER A 130 -18.72 10.46 23.82
CA SER A 130 -20.16 10.46 24.19
C SER A 130 -20.99 9.31 23.58
N ASP A 131 -20.42 8.55 22.63
CA ASP A 131 -21.07 7.38 22.01
C ASP A 131 -20.62 6.04 22.63
N SER A 132 -19.90 6.09 23.76
CA SER A 132 -19.33 4.93 24.47
C SER A 132 -19.93 4.71 25.88
N ASP A 133 -21.18 5.12 26.11
CA ASP A 133 -22.01 4.72 27.26
C ASP A 133 -23.26 3.95 26.79
#